data_AF-A0A4Q5SKU3-F1
#
_entry.id   AF-A0A4Q5SKU3-F1
#
_cell.length_a   1.000
_cell.length_b   1.000
_cell.length_c   1.000
_cell.angle_alpha   90.00
_cell.angle_beta   90.00
_cell.angle_gamma   90.00
#
_symmetry.space_group_name_H-M   'P 1'
#
loop_
_entity.id
_entity.type
_entity.pdbx_description
1 polymer ?
#
loop_
_entity_poly.entity_id
_entity_poly.type
_entity_poly.pdbx_seq_one_letter_code
_entity_poly.pdbx_strand_id
1 'polypeptide(L)'
;PARALGAPLQIVCGAPNARAGLVGVLGLPGATVPANGMVLKVAAVRGVESNGMMCSSRELELGDDHDGIIELPEDAPVGTAFPDYAGLDDPVIDVSITPNRQDCMGVRGIARDLAAAGLGTLKPLDAVVSGLPAIVAEGAGPDVRTDDTEGCPAFYGQIVRGVKNGPSPEWLQRRLKAVGQKPISALVDITNFVMFGLGRPLHVYDLATLNGGLVARKAQAGEQVLALNGKSYTLDATMTVIADDAAVHDIGGIMGGEHSGCSDTTTDVLIECAYFDPEHIARTGQKLLLTSDARTRFERGVDPEFLDEGLAIATRLVLALCGGSASEVTRAGSIPRVGITTGYDPKLAETLGGLAIPAERQRDILESLGFTVQPLDANGDPCELTDACDGFRVTAPSWRRDVDGPADLVEEVIRIEGIDKVPSTPLP
;
A
#
# COMPACT_ATOMS: atom_id res chain seq x y z
N PRO A 1 -22.79 -23.06 14.36
CA PRO A 1 -23.45 -24.22 15.03
C PRO A 1 -22.84 -25.55 14.55
N ALA A 2 -22.03 -26.18 15.40
CA ALA A 2 -21.39 -27.47 15.12
C ALA A 2 -22.47 -28.52 14.78
N ARG A 3 -22.53 -28.93 13.50
CA ARG A 3 -23.34 -30.07 13.09
C ARG A 3 -22.78 -31.30 13.82
N ALA A 4 -23.65 -31.97 14.59
CA ALA A 4 -23.35 -33.21 15.30
C ALA A 4 -22.56 -34.17 14.41
N LEU A 5 -21.49 -34.76 14.96
CA LEU A 5 -20.67 -35.80 14.33
C LEU A 5 -21.60 -36.91 13.81
N GLY A 6 -21.87 -36.89 12.50
CA GLY A 6 -22.68 -37.88 11.83
C GLY A 6 -21.98 -39.24 11.78
N ALA A 7 -22.66 -40.23 11.20
CA ALA A 7 -22.03 -41.51 10.89
C ALA A 7 -20.78 -41.29 10.00
N PRO A 8 -19.71 -42.10 10.17
CA PRO A 8 -18.53 -42.02 9.32
C PRO A 8 -18.89 -42.07 7.83
N LEU A 9 -18.27 -41.21 7.02
CA LEU A 9 -18.45 -41.20 5.57
C LEU A 9 -17.39 -42.07 4.90
N GLN A 10 -17.82 -42.95 3.98
CA GLN A 10 -16.89 -43.71 3.15
C GLN A 10 -16.38 -42.83 2.01
N ILE A 11 -15.07 -42.59 1.98
CA ILE A 11 -14.39 -41.78 0.97
C ILE A 11 -13.27 -42.61 0.36
N VAL A 12 -13.22 -42.68 -0.97
CA VAL A 12 -12.12 -43.32 -1.70
C VAL A 12 -11.07 -42.26 -2.00
N CYS A 13 -9.88 -42.39 -1.43
CA CYS A 13 -8.75 -41.50 -1.65
C CYS A 13 -7.56 -42.28 -2.21
N GLY A 14 -6.94 -41.75 -3.27
CA GLY A 14 -5.75 -42.33 -3.90
C GLY A 14 -4.44 -41.63 -3.56
N ALA A 15 -4.48 -40.60 -2.71
CA ALA A 15 -3.29 -39.83 -2.37
C ALA A 15 -2.30 -40.66 -1.53
N PRO A 16 -0.98 -40.56 -1.80
CA PRO A 16 0.02 -41.42 -1.17
C PRO A 16 0.17 -41.19 0.34
N ASN A 17 -0.23 -40.01 0.83
CA ASN A 17 -0.18 -39.65 2.25
C ASN A 17 -1.44 -40.03 3.05
N ALA A 18 -2.46 -40.59 2.42
CA ALA A 18 -3.70 -41.01 3.08
C ALA A 18 -3.46 -42.19 4.05
N ARG A 19 -3.78 -41.98 5.34
CA ARG A 19 -3.59 -42.97 6.42
C ARG A 19 -4.57 -42.76 7.56
N ALA A 20 -4.77 -43.78 8.40
CA ALA A 20 -5.59 -43.66 9.60
C ALA A 20 -5.01 -42.60 10.57
N GLY A 21 -5.89 -41.80 11.17
CA GLY A 21 -5.51 -40.71 12.08
C GLY A 21 -5.18 -39.37 11.41
N LEU A 22 -5.08 -39.32 10.08
CA LEU A 22 -4.88 -38.07 9.36
C LEU A 22 -6.13 -37.18 9.47
N VAL A 23 -5.94 -35.92 9.87
CA VAL A 23 -6.96 -34.87 9.78
C VAL A 23 -6.73 -34.11 8.49
N GLY A 24 -7.75 -33.99 7.65
CA GLY A 24 -7.62 -33.38 6.33
C GLY A 24 -8.88 -32.66 5.88
N VAL A 25 -8.84 -32.08 4.69
CA VAL A 25 -9.94 -31.27 4.15
C VAL A 25 -10.85 -32.13 3.29
N LEU A 26 -12.14 -32.14 3.61
CA LEU A 26 -13.16 -32.93 2.93
C LEU A 26 -14.10 -32.05 2.11
N GLY A 27 -14.15 -32.28 0.80
CA GLY A 27 -15.19 -31.78 -0.09
C GLY A 27 -16.42 -32.69 -0.05
N LEU A 28 -17.57 -32.15 0.39
CA LEU A 28 -18.85 -32.85 0.43
C LEU A 28 -19.56 -32.81 -0.93
N PRO A 29 -20.47 -33.76 -1.22
CA PRO A 29 -21.34 -33.69 -2.39
C PRO A 29 -22.07 -32.35 -2.47
N GLY A 30 -22.04 -31.74 -3.66
CA GLY A 30 -22.57 -30.39 -3.92
C GLY A 30 -21.52 -29.27 -3.82
N ALA A 31 -20.36 -29.51 -3.22
CA ALA A 31 -19.25 -28.55 -3.25
C ALA A 31 -18.61 -28.49 -4.64
N THR A 32 -18.13 -27.31 -5.04
CA THR A 32 -17.41 -27.09 -6.30
C THR A 32 -15.92 -27.02 -6.02
N VAL A 33 -15.12 -27.77 -6.78
CA VAL A 33 -13.66 -27.71 -6.73
C VAL A 33 -13.18 -26.46 -7.49
N PRO A 34 -12.50 -25.51 -6.84
CA PRO A 34 -12.08 -24.26 -7.48
C PRO A 34 -11.27 -24.45 -8.76
N ALA A 35 -10.24 -25.29 -8.71
CA ALA A 35 -9.27 -25.43 -9.79
C ALA A 35 -9.82 -25.91 -11.15
N ASN A 36 -11.00 -26.55 -11.17
CA ASN A 36 -11.58 -27.10 -12.41
C ASN A 36 -13.10 -26.93 -12.52
N GLY A 37 -13.75 -26.31 -11.54
CA GLY A 37 -15.21 -26.10 -11.52
C GLY A 37 -16.03 -27.39 -11.34
N MET A 38 -15.42 -28.53 -11.00
CA MET A 38 -16.13 -29.79 -10.84
C MET A 38 -17.01 -29.77 -9.59
N VAL A 39 -18.31 -30.03 -9.76
CA VAL A 39 -19.24 -30.22 -8.64
C VAL A 39 -19.16 -31.67 -8.14
N LEU A 40 -18.80 -31.84 -6.88
CA LEU A 40 -18.67 -33.15 -6.24
C LEU A 40 -20.02 -33.85 -6.15
N LYS A 41 -20.04 -35.15 -6.46
CA LYS A 41 -21.22 -36.02 -6.39
C LYS A 41 -20.83 -37.34 -5.73
N VAL A 42 -21.81 -38.04 -5.18
CA VAL A 42 -21.62 -39.44 -4.76
C VAL A 42 -21.34 -40.28 -6.01
N ALA A 43 -20.23 -41.02 -6.00
CA ALA A 43 -19.81 -41.82 -7.15
C ALA A 43 -19.08 -43.09 -6.69
N ALA A 44 -19.17 -44.15 -7.49
CA ALA A 44 -18.40 -45.37 -7.26
C ALA A 44 -17.02 -45.26 -7.93
N VAL A 45 -15.95 -45.37 -7.14
CA VAL A 45 -14.56 -45.41 -7.61
C VAL A 45 -14.07 -46.85 -7.49
N ARG A 46 -13.79 -47.50 -8.62
CA ARG A 46 -13.35 -48.91 -8.69
C ARG A 46 -14.29 -49.87 -7.93
N GLY A 47 -15.60 -49.63 -8.00
CA GLY A 47 -16.63 -50.46 -7.37
C GLY A 47 -16.93 -50.13 -5.90
N VAL A 48 -16.25 -49.15 -5.31
CA VAL A 48 -16.47 -48.70 -3.93
C VAL A 48 -17.12 -47.31 -3.96
N GLU A 49 -18.24 -47.14 -3.25
CA GLU A 49 -18.92 -45.85 -3.16
C GLU A 49 -18.06 -44.81 -2.40
N SER A 50 -17.94 -43.60 -2.95
CA SER A 50 -17.26 -42.45 -2.34
C SER A 50 -18.26 -41.31 -2.13
N ASN A 51 -18.41 -40.89 -0.87
CA ASN A 51 -19.35 -39.87 -0.41
C ASN A 51 -18.73 -38.47 -0.32
N GLY A 52 -17.76 -38.18 -1.19
CA GLY A 52 -16.99 -36.93 -1.19
C GLY A 52 -15.57 -37.14 -1.71
N MET A 53 -14.71 -36.16 -1.47
CA MET A 53 -13.32 -36.12 -1.94
C MET A 53 -12.42 -35.48 -0.88
N MET A 54 -11.27 -36.08 -0.60
CA MET A 54 -10.20 -35.43 0.18
C MET A 54 -9.46 -34.44 -0.72
N CYS A 55 -9.31 -33.19 -0.29
CA CYS A 55 -8.77 -32.11 -1.12
C CYS A 55 -7.26 -31.90 -0.90
N SER A 56 -6.58 -31.55 -1.98
CA SER A 56 -5.19 -31.06 -2.03
C SER A 56 -5.13 -29.53 -2.08
N SER A 57 -3.96 -28.93 -1.81
CA SER A 57 -3.74 -27.48 -1.90
C SER A 57 -4.04 -26.95 -3.29
N ARG A 58 -3.62 -27.68 -4.34
CA ARG A 58 -3.86 -27.32 -5.73
C ARG A 58 -5.34 -27.32 -6.11
N GLU A 59 -6.10 -28.31 -5.65
CA GLU A 59 -7.55 -28.39 -5.95
C GLU A 59 -8.31 -27.20 -5.38
N LEU A 60 -7.85 -26.66 -4.25
CA LEU A 60 -8.43 -25.49 -3.59
C LEU A 60 -7.80 -24.15 -4.02
N GLU A 61 -6.88 -24.16 -4.99
CA GLU A 61 -6.12 -22.98 -5.44
C GLU A 61 -5.30 -22.30 -4.32
N LEU A 62 -4.84 -23.09 -3.33
CA LEU A 62 -4.07 -22.60 -2.18
C LEU A 62 -2.54 -22.75 -2.37
N GLY A 63 -2.11 -23.39 -3.46
CA GLY A 63 -0.70 -23.56 -3.80
C GLY A 63 -0.49 -24.57 -4.94
N ASP A 64 0.75 -24.69 -5.41
CA ASP A 64 1.12 -25.56 -6.54
C ASP A 64 1.43 -27.01 -6.12
N ASP A 65 1.41 -27.30 -4.82
CA ASP A 65 1.70 -28.63 -4.29
C ASP A 65 0.64 -29.65 -4.75
N HIS A 66 1.13 -30.77 -5.28
CA HIS A 66 0.34 -31.87 -5.82
C HIS A 66 0.78 -33.24 -5.27
N ASP A 67 1.64 -33.27 -4.25
CA ASP A 67 2.21 -34.51 -3.71
C ASP A 67 1.21 -35.29 -2.85
N GLY A 68 0.10 -34.68 -2.43
CA GLY A 68 -0.92 -35.35 -1.64
C GLY A 68 -2.13 -34.49 -1.26
N ILE A 69 -2.94 -35.01 -0.33
CA ILE A 69 -4.06 -34.27 0.28
C ILE A 69 -3.56 -33.37 1.41
N ILE A 70 -4.32 -32.32 1.73
CA ILE A 70 -4.01 -31.40 2.83
C ILE A 70 -4.02 -32.17 4.16
N GLU A 71 -2.91 -32.06 4.90
CA GLU A 71 -2.74 -32.62 6.23
C GLU A 71 -2.76 -31.50 7.26
N LEU A 72 -3.71 -31.58 8.19
CA LEU A 72 -3.91 -30.62 9.27
C LEU A 72 -3.34 -31.16 10.59
N PRO A 73 -3.04 -30.29 11.57
CA PRO A 73 -2.77 -30.69 12.94
C PRO A 73 -3.82 -31.66 13.49
N GLU A 74 -3.40 -32.63 14.30
CA GLU A 74 -4.28 -33.68 14.84
C GLU A 74 -5.43 -33.13 15.71
N ASP A 75 -5.24 -31.94 16.27
CA ASP A 75 -6.22 -31.23 17.09
C ASP A 75 -7.14 -30.29 16.29
N ALA A 76 -7.04 -30.27 14.96
CA ALA A 76 -7.90 -29.45 14.13
C ALA A 76 -9.39 -29.86 14.30
N PRO A 77 -10.30 -28.88 14.54
CA PRO A 77 -11.68 -29.16 14.92
C PRO A 77 -12.51 -29.72 13.76
N VAL A 78 -12.80 -31.02 13.80
CA VAL A 78 -13.64 -31.71 12.81
C VAL A 78 -15.03 -31.07 12.71
N GLY A 79 -15.48 -30.82 11.48
CA GLY A 79 -16.79 -30.25 11.18
C GLY A 79 -16.80 -28.72 11.03
N THR A 80 -15.67 -28.06 11.31
CA THR A 80 -15.47 -26.63 11.00
C THR A 80 -15.30 -26.45 9.49
N ALA A 81 -15.88 -25.38 8.92
CA ALA A 81 -15.62 -25.05 7.52
C ALA A 81 -14.14 -24.74 7.35
N PHE A 82 -13.51 -25.35 6.33
CA PHE A 82 -12.07 -25.20 6.12
C PHE A 82 -11.64 -23.74 5.90
N PRO A 83 -12.38 -22.89 5.15
CA PRO A 83 -12.03 -21.48 5.03
C PRO A 83 -11.95 -20.76 6.37
N ASP A 84 -12.95 -20.93 7.25
CA ASP A 84 -12.97 -20.35 8.59
C ASP A 84 -11.80 -20.86 9.45
N TYR A 85 -11.49 -22.16 9.36
CA TYR A 85 -10.35 -22.75 10.09
C TYR A 85 -9.00 -22.21 9.60
N ALA A 86 -8.84 -22.07 8.28
CA ALA A 86 -7.60 -21.64 7.66
C ALA A 86 -7.46 -20.12 7.56
N GLY A 87 -8.49 -19.35 7.97
CA GLY A 87 -8.53 -17.89 7.84
C GLY A 87 -8.51 -17.42 6.39
N LEU A 88 -9.23 -18.15 5.52
CA LEU A 88 -9.39 -17.86 4.08
C LEU A 88 -10.69 -17.11 3.78
N ASP A 89 -11.38 -16.63 4.82
CA ASP A 89 -12.64 -15.90 4.78
C ASP A 89 -12.47 -14.36 4.77
N ASP A 90 -11.22 -13.88 4.67
CA ASP A 90 -10.89 -12.45 4.55
C ASP A 90 -11.19 -11.93 3.13
N PRO A 91 -12.15 -11.01 2.95
CA PRO A 91 -12.51 -10.52 1.63
C PRO A 91 -11.42 -9.61 1.06
N VAL A 92 -11.03 -9.87 -0.19
CA VAL A 92 -10.19 -8.98 -0.98
C VAL A 92 -11.08 -8.10 -1.85
N ILE A 93 -10.98 -6.77 -1.66
CA ILE A 93 -11.76 -5.78 -2.41
C ILE A 93 -10.84 -5.12 -3.43
N ASP A 94 -11.13 -5.31 -4.71
CA ASP A 94 -10.47 -4.60 -5.80
C ASP A 94 -11.18 -3.26 -6.06
N VAL A 95 -10.40 -2.17 -6.12
CA VAL A 95 -10.93 -0.79 -6.20
C VAL A 95 -10.26 -0.05 -7.35
N SER A 96 -11.08 0.49 -8.25
CA SER A 96 -10.60 1.40 -9.30
C SER A 96 -10.39 2.80 -8.74
N ILE A 97 -9.13 3.18 -8.52
CA ILE A 97 -8.78 4.51 -8.00
C ILE A 97 -8.64 5.50 -9.17
N THR A 98 -9.44 6.56 -9.16
CA THR A 98 -9.35 7.66 -10.13
C THR A 98 -8.11 8.53 -9.88
N PRO A 99 -7.58 9.24 -10.91
CA PRO A 99 -6.34 10.00 -10.77
C PRO A 99 -6.31 11.07 -9.67
N ASN A 100 -7.47 11.66 -9.31
CA ASN A 100 -7.60 12.66 -8.25
C ASN A 100 -7.49 12.08 -6.83
N ARG A 101 -7.62 10.76 -6.67
CA ARG A 101 -7.61 10.09 -5.36
C ARG A 101 -6.31 9.35 -5.09
N GLN A 102 -5.17 10.00 -5.37
CA GLN A 102 -3.84 9.44 -5.10
C GLN A 102 -3.65 9.04 -3.63
N ASP A 103 -4.30 9.76 -2.71
CA ASP A 103 -4.29 9.47 -1.28
C ASP A 103 -4.79 8.05 -0.96
N CYS A 104 -5.71 7.53 -1.77
CA CYS A 104 -6.28 6.18 -1.65
C CYS A 104 -5.41 5.07 -2.25
N MET A 105 -4.22 5.37 -2.81
CA MET A 105 -3.30 4.35 -3.33
C MET A 105 -2.53 3.57 -2.26
N GLY A 106 -2.85 3.82 -0.98
CA GLY A 106 -2.50 2.98 0.15
C GLY A 106 -3.71 2.67 1.02
N VAL A 107 -3.66 1.54 1.73
CA VAL A 107 -4.74 1.06 2.62
C VAL A 107 -5.15 2.12 3.65
N ARG A 108 -4.18 2.87 4.19
CA ARG A 108 -4.47 3.94 5.16
C ARG A 108 -5.32 5.08 4.56
N GLY A 109 -5.13 5.40 3.28
CA GLY A 109 -5.95 6.39 2.57
C GLY A 109 -7.40 5.98 2.46
N ILE A 110 -7.62 4.74 2.02
CA ILE A 110 -8.96 4.13 1.94
C ILE A 110 -9.60 4.08 3.34
N ALA A 111 -8.85 3.65 4.36
CA ALA A 111 -9.35 3.60 5.74
C ALA A 111 -9.74 4.98 6.28
N ARG A 112 -9.02 6.05 5.90
CA ARG A 112 -9.38 7.43 6.27
C ARG A 112 -10.69 7.85 5.62
N ASP A 113 -10.87 7.55 4.34
CA ASP A 113 -12.09 7.89 3.60
C ASP A 113 -13.31 7.13 4.16
N LEU A 114 -13.15 5.85 4.46
CA LEU A 114 -14.18 5.02 5.09
C LEU A 114 -14.55 5.54 6.49
N ALA A 115 -13.56 5.92 7.30
CA ALA A 115 -13.82 6.49 8.62
C ALA A 115 -14.60 7.82 8.53
N ALA A 116 -14.26 8.69 7.59
CA ALA A 116 -15.00 9.93 7.32
C ALA A 116 -16.45 9.66 6.87
N ALA A 117 -16.67 8.58 6.12
CA ALA A 117 -18.00 8.09 5.74
C ALA A 117 -18.76 7.39 6.90
N GLY A 118 -18.18 7.30 8.10
CA GLY A 118 -18.80 6.68 9.28
C GLY A 118 -18.61 5.16 9.37
N LEU A 119 -17.75 4.57 8.54
CA LEU A 119 -17.43 3.15 8.56
C LEU A 119 -16.18 2.88 9.42
N GLY A 120 -16.43 2.64 10.71
CA GLY A 120 -15.39 2.30 11.69
C GLY A 120 -14.64 3.52 12.22
N THR A 121 -13.39 3.32 12.65
CA THR A 121 -12.55 4.38 13.21
C THR A 121 -11.13 4.24 12.69
N LEU A 122 -10.58 5.33 12.15
CA LEU A 122 -9.20 5.35 11.69
C LEU A 122 -8.26 5.23 12.90
N LYS A 123 -7.44 4.18 12.92
CA LYS A 123 -6.44 4.00 13.96
C LYS A 123 -5.34 5.07 13.82
N PRO A 124 -4.99 5.78 14.91
CA PRO A 124 -3.83 6.68 14.94
C PRO A 124 -2.57 5.94 14.47
N LEU A 125 -1.75 6.59 13.64
CA LEU A 125 -0.60 5.91 13.00
C LEU A 125 0.44 5.50 14.03
N ASP A 126 0.72 6.39 14.99
CA ASP A 126 1.58 6.16 16.16
C ASP A 126 1.16 4.90 16.92
N ALA A 127 -0.14 4.68 17.13
CA ALA A 127 -0.65 3.48 17.78
C ALA A 127 -0.38 2.21 16.94
N VAL A 128 -0.53 2.30 15.61
CA VAL A 128 -0.25 1.18 14.68
C VAL A 128 1.23 0.79 14.71
N VAL A 129 2.13 1.78 14.81
CA VAL A 129 3.57 1.54 14.75
C VAL A 129 4.22 1.39 16.13
N SER A 130 3.50 1.65 17.21
CA SER A 130 4.00 1.65 18.60
C SER A 130 4.73 0.36 19.01
N GLY A 131 4.31 -0.80 18.48
CA GLY A 131 4.91 -2.09 18.78
C GLY A 131 6.24 -2.38 18.07
N LEU A 132 6.66 -1.52 17.13
CA LEU A 132 7.96 -1.67 16.47
C LEU A 132 9.10 -1.10 17.34
N PRO A 133 10.35 -1.59 17.20
CA PRO A 133 11.50 -1.05 17.92
C PRO A 133 11.62 0.46 17.73
N ALA A 134 12.06 1.18 18.78
CA ALA A 134 12.49 2.57 18.63
C ALA A 134 13.80 2.63 17.85
N ILE A 135 14.02 3.71 17.10
CA ILE A 135 15.29 3.94 16.41
C ILE A 135 16.25 4.59 17.38
N VAL A 136 17.37 3.93 17.67
CA VAL A 136 18.53 4.52 18.34
C VAL A 136 19.60 4.70 17.26
N ALA A 137 19.83 5.94 16.86
CA ALA A 137 20.76 6.24 15.77
C ALA A 137 22.22 6.06 16.22
N GLU A 138 23.00 5.35 15.41
CA GLU A 138 24.42 5.07 15.62
C GLU A 138 25.24 5.53 14.41
N GLY A 139 26.04 6.57 14.60
CA GLY A 139 26.92 7.12 13.56
C GLY A 139 26.20 8.05 12.57
N ALA A 140 27.00 8.67 11.70
CA ALA A 140 26.53 9.65 10.74
C ALA A 140 25.62 9.02 9.66
N GLY A 141 24.69 9.82 9.15
CA GLY A 141 23.83 9.43 8.04
C GLY A 141 24.59 9.21 6.73
N PRO A 142 23.95 8.58 5.72
CA PRO A 142 24.55 8.37 4.41
C PRO A 142 24.86 9.68 3.69
N ASP A 143 25.79 9.66 2.75
CA ASP A 143 25.93 10.75 1.78
C ASP A 143 24.83 10.62 0.72
N VAL A 144 23.83 11.50 0.81
CA VAL A 144 22.69 11.58 -0.09
C VAL A 144 22.52 13.03 -0.51
N ARG A 145 22.37 13.26 -1.82
CA ARG A 145 22.18 14.59 -2.40
C ARG A 145 21.09 14.61 -3.47
N THR A 146 20.55 15.78 -3.74
CA THR A 146 19.71 16.03 -4.92
C THR A 146 20.29 17.20 -5.71
N ASP A 147 20.72 16.91 -6.94
CA ASP A 147 21.21 17.86 -7.93
C ASP A 147 20.13 18.15 -9.00
N ASP A 148 18.96 17.51 -8.89
CA ASP A 148 17.78 17.71 -9.74
C ASP A 148 16.56 18.07 -8.87
N THR A 149 16.56 19.29 -8.33
CA THR A 149 15.48 19.75 -7.43
C THR A 149 14.13 19.88 -8.12
N GLU A 150 14.07 19.88 -9.46
CA GLU A 150 12.81 19.85 -10.21
C GLU A 150 12.21 18.44 -10.30
N GLY A 151 13.05 17.42 -10.54
CA GLY A 151 12.61 16.03 -10.65
C GLY A 151 12.54 15.28 -9.32
N CYS A 152 13.44 15.59 -8.38
CA CYS A 152 13.50 15.04 -7.03
C CYS A 152 13.75 16.16 -6.00
N PRO A 153 12.72 16.93 -5.63
CA PRO A 153 12.85 18.03 -4.67
C PRO A 153 13.41 17.64 -3.30
N ALA A 154 13.13 16.42 -2.84
CA ALA A 154 13.57 15.93 -1.54
C ALA A 154 13.97 14.45 -1.59
N PHE A 155 15.14 14.13 -1.04
CA PHE A 155 15.68 12.78 -0.99
C PHE A 155 16.25 12.50 0.40
N TYR A 156 15.59 11.65 1.16
CA TYR A 156 16.01 11.25 2.50
C TYR A 156 16.57 9.82 2.48
N GLY A 157 17.62 9.60 3.26
CA GLY A 157 18.28 8.30 3.34
C GLY A 157 18.72 7.95 4.74
N GLN A 158 18.70 6.65 5.06
CA GLN A 158 19.21 6.11 6.31
C GLN A 158 19.89 4.76 6.05
N ILE A 159 21.04 4.54 6.69
CA ILE A 159 21.73 3.25 6.60
C ILE A 159 21.27 2.37 7.77
N VAL A 160 21.07 1.08 7.52
CA VAL A 160 20.95 0.05 8.56
C VAL A 160 22.03 -1.00 8.34
N ARG A 161 22.88 -1.22 9.35
CA ARG A 161 24.02 -2.15 9.27
C ARG A 161 23.77 -3.44 10.01
N GLY A 162 24.33 -4.54 9.52
CA GLY A 162 24.23 -5.87 10.14
C GLY A 162 22.82 -6.47 10.06
N VAL A 163 22.08 -6.19 8.99
CA VAL A 163 20.79 -6.83 8.71
C VAL A 163 20.99 -8.29 8.27
N LYS A 164 19.97 -9.12 8.52
CA LYS A 164 19.86 -10.45 7.94
C LYS A 164 18.69 -10.48 6.96
N ASN A 165 18.98 -10.55 5.67
CA ASN A 165 17.95 -10.71 4.65
C ASN A 165 17.55 -12.19 4.47
N GLY A 166 16.33 -12.41 4.01
CA GLY A 166 15.75 -13.75 3.80
C GLY A 166 14.24 -13.66 3.58
N PRO A 167 13.50 -14.77 3.65
CA PRO A 167 12.04 -14.73 3.52
C PRO A 167 11.38 -13.86 4.59
N SER A 168 10.41 -13.03 4.19
CA SER A 168 9.60 -12.26 5.14
C SER A 168 8.69 -13.18 5.97
N PRO A 169 8.22 -12.75 7.16
CA PRO A 169 7.31 -13.56 7.97
C PRO A 169 5.97 -13.79 7.26
N GLU A 170 5.30 -14.90 7.59
CA GLU A 170 4.08 -15.35 6.90
C GLU A 170 2.96 -14.29 6.86
N TRP A 171 2.78 -13.53 7.94
CA TRP A 171 1.76 -12.49 8.00
C TRP A 171 1.99 -11.39 6.96
N LEU A 172 3.26 -11.07 6.68
CA LEU A 172 3.64 -10.05 5.70
C LEU A 172 3.44 -10.58 4.28
N GLN A 173 3.91 -11.81 4.04
CA GLN A 173 3.68 -12.50 2.78
C GLN A 173 2.18 -12.61 2.43
N ARG A 174 1.33 -12.94 3.42
CA ARG A 174 -0.10 -13.08 3.23
C ARG A 174 -0.75 -11.76 2.79
N ARG A 175 -0.37 -10.65 3.44
CA ARG A 175 -0.87 -9.31 3.08
C ARG A 175 -0.42 -8.87 1.69
N LEU A 176 0.82 -9.18 1.29
CA LEU A 176 1.33 -8.87 -0.05
C LEU A 176 0.61 -9.71 -1.12
N LYS A 177 0.44 -11.02 -0.89
CA LYS A 177 -0.31 -11.90 -1.80
C LYS A 177 -1.76 -11.44 -1.96
N ALA A 178 -2.41 -10.96 -0.89
CA ALA A 178 -3.77 -10.44 -0.94
C ALA A 178 -3.93 -9.22 -1.86
N VAL A 179 -2.87 -8.45 -2.10
CA VAL A 179 -2.86 -7.33 -3.06
C VAL A 179 -2.19 -7.68 -4.39
N GLY A 180 -2.06 -8.98 -4.70
CA GLY A 180 -1.52 -9.49 -5.96
C GLY A 180 0.01 -9.45 -6.07
N GLN A 181 0.72 -9.16 -4.98
CA GLN A 181 2.19 -9.10 -4.98
C GLN A 181 2.80 -10.46 -4.64
N LYS A 182 3.90 -10.78 -5.33
CA LYS A 182 4.73 -11.95 -5.01
C LYS A 182 5.76 -11.55 -3.95
N PRO A 183 5.82 -12.23 -2.79
CA PRO A 183 6.89 -12.01 -1.82
C PRO A 183 8.27 -12.33 -2.40
N ILE A 184 9.27 -11.53 -2.07
CA ILE A 184 10.63 -11.63 -2.62
C ILE A 184 11.64 -11.89 -1.50
N SER A 185 11.83 -10.91 -0.61
CA SER A 185 12.70 -10.98 0.56
C SER A 185 12.20 -10.00 1.61
N ALA A 186 12.60 -10.14 2.87
CA ALA A 186 12.15 -9.31 3.97
C ALA A 186 12.37 -7.82 3.68
N LEU A 187 13.53 -7.43 3.15
CA LEU A 187 13.82 -6.03 2.82
C LEU A 187 12.89 -5.47 1.72
N VAL A 188 12.69 -6.22 0.63
CA VAL A 188 11.82 -5.82 -0.49
C VAL A 188 10.34 -5.86 -0.10
N ASP A 189 9.96 -6.84 0.71
CA ASP A 189 8.59 -7.00 1.18
C ASP A 189 8.20 -5.89 2.16
N ILE A 190 9.15 -5.37 2.95
CA ILE A 190 8.94 -4.20 3.81
C ILE A 190 8.66 -2.95 2.97
N THR A 191 9.46 -2.67 1.92
CA THR A 191 9.23 -1.49 1.08
C THR A 191 7.90 -1.58 0.34
N ASN A 192 7.55 -2.76 -0.17
CA ASN A 192 6.23 -3.02 -0.76
C ASN A 192 5.10 -2.86 0.27
N PHE A 193 5.28 -3.35 1.49
CA PHE A 193 4.27 -3.23 2.54
C PHE A 193 4.00 -1.79 2.93
N VAL A 194 5.04 -0.96 3.05
CA VAL A 194 4.88 0.47 3.29
C VAL A 194 4.22 1.17 2.09
N MET A 195 4.59 0.79 0.87
CA MET A 195 3.98 1.34 -0.35
C MET A 195 2.48 1.04 -0.44
N PHE A 196 2.06 -0.21 -0.27
CA PHE A 196 0.65 -0.60 -0.34
C PHE A 196 -0.12 -0.22 0.91
N GLY A 197 0.50 -0.24 2.09
CA GLY A 197 -0.15 0.11 3.35
C GLY A 197 -0.35 1.61 3.53
N LEU A 198 0.66 2.41 3.16
CA LEU A 198 0.76 3.83 3.50
C LEU A 198 0.90 4.75 2.29
N GLY A 199 0.91 4.21 1.06
CA GLY A 199 1.01 5.00 -0.16
C GLY A 199 2.41 5.61 -0.41
N ARG A 200 3.43 5.12 0.29
CA ARG A 200 4.82 5.61 0.21
C ARG A 200 5.72 4.57 -0.45
N PRO A 201 6.02 4.67 -1.75
CA PRO A 201 7.07 3.87 -2.35
C PRO A 201 8.43 4.21 -1.73
N LEU A 202 9.26 3.19 -1.57
CA LEU A 202 10.60 3.25 -0.99
C LEU A 202 11.52 2.35 -1.80
N HIS A 203 12.82 2.60 -1.73
CA HIS A 203 13.83 1.70 -2.28
C HIS A 203 14.85 1.29 -1.21
N VAL A 204 15.49 0.14 -1.40
CA VAL A 204 16.51 -0.37 -0.49
C VAL A 204 17.69 -0.90 -1.30
N TYR A 205 18.84 -0.25 -1.15
CA TYR A 205 20.07 -0.59 -1.84
C TYR A 205 20.95 -1.47 -0.98
N ASP A 206 21.65 -2.42 -1.60
CA ASP A 206 22.77 -3.09 -0.95
C ASP A 206 23.97 -2.13 -0.88
N LEU A 207 24.34 -1.73 0.33
CA LEU A 207 25.39 -0.74 0.55
C LEU A 207 26.74 -1.20 -0.02
N ALA A 208 27.00 -2.51 -0.10
CA ALA A 208 28.24 -3.06 -0.65
C ALA A 208 28.36 -2.88 -2.17
N THR A 209 27.26 -2.57 -2.85
CA THR A 209 27.21 -2.35 -4.31
C THR A 209 27.41 -0.89 -4.69
N LEU A 210 27.30 0.02 -3.71
CA LEU A 210 27.39 1.47 -3.92
C LEU A 210 28.85 1.96 -3.86
N ASN A 211 29.16 2.94 -4.70
CA ASN A 211 30.44 3.62 -4.82
C ASN A 211 30.26 5.12 -4.55
N GLY A 212 30.51 5.53 -3.31
CA GLY A 212 30.35 6.91 -2.88
C GLY A 212 28.91 7.21 -2.42
N GLY A 213 28.52 8.48 -2.49
CA GLY A 213 27.21 8.96 -2.10
C GLY A 213 26.16 8.82 -3.20
N LEU A 214 24.90 8.64 -2.83
CA LEU A 214 23.78 8.61 -3.77
C LEU A 214 23.35 10.03 -4.15
N VAL A 215 23.09 10.23 -5.43
CA VAL A 215 22.61 11.48 -5.99
C VAL A 215 21.37 11.27 -6.84
N ALA A 216 20.31 12.02 -6.52
CA ALA A 216 19.25 12.27 -7.48
C ALA A 216 19.72 13.34 -8.48
N ARG A 217 19.91 12.97 -9.74
CA ARG A 217 20.36 13.89 -10.82
C ARG A 217 19.63 13.61 -12.12
N LYS A 218 19.79 14.51 -13.11
CA LYS A 218 19.43 14.19 -14.49
C LYS A 218 20.33 13.08 -15.03
N ALA A 219 19.76 12.20 -15.84
CA ALA A 219 20.52 11.22 -16.60
C ALA A 219 21.40 11.91 -17.64
N GLN A 220 22.51 11.28 -17.99
CA GLN A 220 23.30 11.70 -19.15
C GLN A 220 22.65 11.16 -20.43
N ALA A 221 22.75 11.89 -21.53
CA ALA A 221 22.19 11.45 -22.81
C ALA A 221 22.86 10.14 -23.28
N GLY A 222 22.07 9.08 -23.44
CA GLY A 222 22.57 7.75 -23.82
C GLY A 222 23.05 6.90 -22.65
N GLU A 223 22.91 7.37 -21.41
CA GLU A 223 23.18 6.59 -20.20
C GLU A 223 22.27 5.35 -20.19
N GLN A 224 22.78 4.20 -19.74
CA GLN A 224 22.03 2.94 -19.74
C GLN A 224 21.88 2.37 -18.34
N VAL A 225 20.72 1.77 -18.10
CA VAL A 225 20.42 1.04 -16.86
C VAL A 225 19.77 -0.30 -17.20
N LEU A 226 20.27 -1.37 -16.59
CA LEU A 226 19.61 -2.67 -16.56
C LEU A 226 18.70 -2.72 -15.33
N ALA A 227 17.40 -2.70 -15.56
CA ALA A 227 16.40 -2.61 -14.51
C ALA A 227 15.98 -3.99 -13.98
N LEU A 228 15.39 -4.03 -12.79
CA LEU A 228 14.94 -5.25 -12.10
C LEU A 228 13.94 -6.13 -12.89
N ASN A 229 13.32 -5.58 -13.92
CA ASN A 229 12.45 -6.35 -14.83
C ASN A 229 13.22 -7.09 -15.94
N GLY A 230 14.56 -7.11 -15.88
CA GLY A 230 15.45 -7.76 -16.84
C GLY A 230 15.59 -7.03 -18.17
N LYS A 231 15.14 -5.77 -18.25
CA LYS A 231 15.23 -4.95 -19.48
C LYS A 231 16.24 -3.82 -19.30
N SER A 232 16.99 -3.56 -20.36
CA SER A 232 17.86 -2.39 -20.46
C SER A 232 17.11 -1.20 -21.02
N TYR A 233 17.31 -0.03 -20.41
CA TYR A 233 16.73 1.24 -20.83
C TYR A 233 17.85 2.22 -21.18
N THR A 234 17.69 2.91 -22.31
CA THR A 234 18.51 4.06 -22.67
C THR A 234 17.83 5.32 -22.18
N LEU A 235 18.56 6.10 -21.39
CA LEU A 235 18.08 7.29 -20.71
C LEU A 235 18.54 8.55 -21.42
N ASP A 236 17.85 9.66 -21.14
CA ASP A 236 18.24 10.97 -21.62
C ASP A 236 18.08 12.05 -20.55
N ALA A 237 18.61 13.23 -20.83
CA ALA A 237 18.71 14.34 -19.88
C ALA A 237 17.39 14.92 -19.38
N THR A 238 16.23 14.43 -19.87
CA THR A 238 14.92 14.78 -19.30
C THR A 238 14.54 13.92 -18.10
N MET A 239 15.22 12.79 -17.91
CA MET A 239 14.89 11.79 -16.90
C MET A 239 15.71 12.00 -15.63
N THR A 240 15.07 11.82 -14.48
CA THR A 240 15.73 11.80 -13.17
C THR A 240 16.17 10.37 -12.84
N VAL A 241 17.40 10.22 -12.37
CA VAL A 241 17.99 8.96 -11.93
C VAL A 241 18.53 9.08 -10.52
N ILE A 242 18.59 7.95 -9.82
CA ILE A 242 19.42 7.82 -8.62
C ILE A 242 20.70 7.13 -9.05
N ALA A 243 21.84 7.76 -8.78
CA ALA A 243 23.14 7.29 -9.23
C ALA A 243 24.18 7.50 -8.13
N ASP A 244 25.32 6.84 -8.25
CA ASP A 244 26.52 7.13 -7.46
C ASP A 244 27.66 7.61 -8.37
N ASP A 245 28.91 7.54 -7.87
CA ASP A 245 30.08 7.95 -8.64
C ASP A 245 30.45 6.99 -9.78
N ALA A 246 29.88 5.78 -9.79
CA ALA A 246 30.18 4.73 -10.75
C ALA A 246 29.07 4.47 -11.77
N ALA A 247 27.80 4.48 -11.36
CA ALA A 247 26.68 4.05 -12.21
C ALA A 247 25.32 4.65 -11.82
N VAL A 248 24.35 4.50 -12.72
CA VAL A 248 22.92 4.69 -12.42
C VAL A 248 22.41 3.45 -11.73
N HIS A 249 21.85 3.66 -10.54
CA HIS A 249 21.17 2.64 -9.77
C HIS A 249 19.72 2.55 -10.21
N ASP A 250 18.99 3.66 -10.23
CA ASP A 250 17.55 3.63 -10.47
C ASP A 250 17.09 4.63 -11.53
N ILE A 251 16.04 4.25 -12.25
CA ILE A 251 15.16 5.22 -12.90
C ILE A 251 14.30 5.80 -11.76
N GLY A 252 14.62 7.01 -11.31
CA GLY A 252 14.14 7.58 -10.05
C GLY A 252 12.62 7.50 -9.91
N GLY A 253 12.14 6.92 -8.80
CA GLY A 253 10.72 6.75 -8.52
C GLY A 253 9.96 5.79 -9.45
N ILE A 254 10.65 5.08 -10.35
CA ILE A 254 10.00 4.20 -11.34
C ILE A 254 10.48 2.77 -11.19
N MET A 255 11.78 2.50 -11.32
CA MET A 255 12.28 1.13 -11.32
C MET A 255 13.74 1.09 -10.87
N GLY A 256 14.02 0.17 -9.95
CA GLY A 256 15.38 -0.06 -9.49
C GLY A 256 16.25 -0.80 -10.50
N GLY A 257 17.56 -0.61 -10.37
CA GLY A 257 18.57 -1.34 -11.12
C GLY A 257 18.75 -2.75 -10.59
N GLU A 258 19.09 -3.69 -11.48
CA GLU A 258 19.29 -5.08 -11.09
C GLU A 258 20.51 -5.27 -10.19
N HIS A 259 21.58 -4.52 -10.45
CA HIS A 259 22.90 -4.73 -9.83
C HIS A 259 23.04 -4.21 -8.39
N SER A 260 22.21 -3.25 -7.98
CA SER A 260 22.26 -2.61 -6.66
C SER A 260 21.14 -3.06 -5.71
N GLY A 261 20.26 -3.94 -6.21
CA GLY A 261 19.21 -4.56 -5.41
C GLY A 261 19.78 -5.47 -4.32
N CYS A 262 18.99 -5.65 -3.26
CA CYS A 262 19.34 -6.53 -2.15
C CYS A 262 19.26 -8.02 -2.56
N SER A 263 20.18 -8.82 -2.02
CA SER A 263 20.26 -10.27 -2.17
C SER A 263 20.16 -10.97 -0.80
N ASP A 264 20.17 -12.30 -0.80
CA ASP A 264 20.25 -13.09 0.45
C ASP A 264 21.56 -12.86 1.23
N THR A 265 22.58 -12.30 0.57
CA THR A 265 23.89 -12.01 1.19
C THR A 265 24.04 -10.57 1.66
N THR A 266 23.04 -9.71 1.42
CA THR A 266 23.07 -8.31 1.85
C THR A 266 23.10 -8.22 3.37
N THR A 267 24.05 -7.43 3.88
CA THR A 267 24.27 -7.23 5.32
C THR A 267 24.14 -5.78 5.76
N ASP A 268 24.37 -4.82 4.87
CA ASP A 268 24.21 -3.40 5.15
C ASP A 268 23.36 -2.78 4.03
N VAL A 269 22.41 -1.94 4.39
CA VAL A 269 21.45 -1.35 3.44
C VAL A 269 21.35 0.15 3.57
N LEU A 270 21.09 0.84 2.46
CA LEU A 270 20.64 2.23 2.43
C LEU A 270 19.15 2.23 2.04
N ILE A 271 18.30 2.73 2.94
CA ILE A 271 16.86 2.89 2.70
C ILE A 271 16.63 4.29 2.13
N GLU A 272 16.10 4.34 0.90
CA GLU A 272 15.66 5.57 0.25
C GLU A 272 14.20 5.86 0.57
N CYS A 273 13.95 7.11 0.95
CA CYS A 273 12.63 7.72 0.97
C CYS A 273 12.68 9.10 0.30
N ALA A 274 12.20 9.18 -0.93
CA ALA A 274 12.25 10.40 -1.74
C ALA A 274 10.85 10.89 -2.15
N TYR A 275 10.80 12.17 -2.52
CA TYR A 275 9.70 12.77 -3.25
C TYR A 275 10.16 13.09 -4.67
N PHE A 276 9.52 12.45 -5.64
CA PHE A 276 9.72 12.73 -7.06
C PHE A 276 8.55 13.55 -7.60
N ASP A 277 8.84 14.50 -8.50
CA ASP A 277 7.81 15.30 -9.14
C ASP A 277 6.89 14.43 -10.01
N PRO A 278 5.55 14.49 -9.79
CA PRO A 278 4.61 13.61 -10.48
C PRO A 278 4.66 13.73 -12.01
N GLU A 279 4.86 14.93 -12.55
CA GLU A 279 4.87 15.14 -13.99
C GLU A 279 6.15 14.58 -14.64
N HIS A 280 7.30 14.76 -13.98
CA HIS A 280 8.56 14.18 -14.44
C HIS A 280 8.51 12.65 -14.46
N ILE A 281 7.90 12.05 -13.43
CA ILE A 281 7.69 10.60 -13.37
C ILE A 281 6.77 10.14 -14.50
N ALA A 282 5.64 10.82 -14.72
CA ALA A 282 4.70 10.50 -15.79
C ALA A 282 5.38 10.54 -17.17
N ARG A 283 6.10 11.64 -17.46
CA ARG A 283 6.81 11.82 -18.74
C ARG A 283 7.88 10.75 -18.94
N THR A 284 8.66 10.43 -17.92
CA THR A 284 9.72 9.41 -18.00
C THR A 284 9.13 8.02 -18.23
N GLY A 285 8.12 7.63 -17.44
CA GLY A 285 7.48 6.33 -17.57
C GLY A 285 6.78 6.12 -18.92
N GLN A 286 6.15 7.18 -19.47
CA GLN A 286 5.57 7.16 -20.81
C GLN A 286 6.64 6.98 -21.89
N LYS A 287 7.73 7.76 -21.81
CA LYS A 287 8.81 7.73 -22.80
C LYS A 287 9.54 6.38 -22.85
N LEU A 288 9.67 5.72 -21.70
CA LEU A 288 10.29 4.39 -21.59
C LEU A 288 9.30 3.23 -21.76
N LEU A 289 8.00 3.51 -21.90
CA LEU A 289 6.92 2.50 -21.88
C LEU A 289 7.04 1.55 -20.66
N LEU A 290 7.44 2.11 -19.51
CA LEU A 290 7.79 1.37 -18.30
C LEU A 290 6.72 1.58 -17.24
N THR A 291 6.10 0.48 -16.78
CA THR A 291 5.07 0.52 -15.73
C THR A 291 5.59 -0.19 -14.48
N SER A 292 5.28 0.35 -13.31
CA SER A 292 5.55 -0.23 -12.00
C SER A 292 4.57 0.32 -10.97
N ASP A 293 4.39 -0.39 -9.85
CA ASP A 293 3.57 0.06 -8.73
C ASP A 293 4.05 1.38 -8.11
N ALA A 294 5.37 1.60 -8.09
CA ALA A 294 5.99 2.83 -7.62
C ALA A 294 5.65 3.99 -8.56
N ARG A 295 5.83 3.80 -9.88
CA ARG A 295 5.51 4.80 -10.89
C ARG A 295 4.05 5.24 -10.78
N THR A 296 3.11 4.31 -10.73
CA THR A 296 1.66 4.65 -10.70
C THR A 296 1.32 5.54 -9.50
N ARG A 297 2.02 5.38 -8.37
CA ARG A 297 1.85 6.23 -7.18
C ARG A 297 2.52 7.58 -7.37
N PHE A 298 3.80 7.60 -7.70
CA PHE A 298 4.54 8.85 -7.85
C PHE A 298 3.97 9.73 -8.97
N GLU A 299 3.56 9.18 -10.11
CA GLU A 299 2.97 9.95 -11.23
C GLU A 299 1.62 10.59 -10.85
N ARG A 300 0.89 9.98 -9.91
CA ARG A 300 -0.34 10.52 -9.32
C ARG A 300 -0.09 11.34 -8.06
N GLY A 301 1.12 11.38 -7.54
CA GLY A 301 1.50 12.14 -6.37
C GLY A 301 1.45 11.31 -5.08
N VAL A 302 2.44 11.58 -4.22
CA VAL A 302 2.60 10.96 -2.91
C VAL A 302 2.78 12.07 -1.87
N ASP A 303 2.34 11.84 -0.65
CA ASP A 303 2.30 12.86 0.42
C ASP A 303 3.68 13.48 0.74
N PRO A 304 3.98 14.73 0.37
CA PRO A 304 5.31 15.31 0.57
C PRO A 304 5.77 15.37 2.03
N GLU A 305 4.85 15.50 3.00
CA GLU A 305 5.20 15.60 4.42
C GLU A 305 5.51 14.24 5.06
N PHE A 306 5.20 13.14 4.36
CA PHE A 306 5.35 11.78 4.90
C PHE A 306 6.75 11.16 4.69
N LEU A 307 7.77 11.96 4.34
CA LEU A 307 9.12 11.42 4.09
C LEU A 307 9.79 10.94 5.38
N ASP A 308 9.80 11.76 6.43
CA ASP A 308 10.41 11.41 7.71
C ASP A 308 9.70 10.24 8.38
N GLU A 309 8.37 10.28 8.45
CA GLU A 309 7.59 9.21 9.08
C GLU A 309 7.62 7.93 8.24
N GLY A 310 7.57 8.03 6.91
CA GLY A 310 7.70 6.87 6.00
C GLY A 310 9.06 6.17 6.13
N LEU A 311 10.15 6.93 6.14
CA LEU A 311 11.50 6.40 6.37
C LEU A 311 11.61 5.76 7.75
N ALA A 312 11.13 6.43 8.80
CA ALA A 312 11.15 5.90 10.16
C ALA A 312 10.38 4.57 10.26
N ILE A 313 9.19 4.46 9.68
CA ILE A 313 8.39 3.22 9.69
C ILE A 313 9.14 2.09 8.98
N ALA A 314 9.70 2.35 7.80
CA ALA A 314 10.48 1.36 7.06
C ALA A 314 11.70 0.88 7.86
N THR A 315 12.47 1.81 8.43
CA THR A 315 13.63 1.49 9.28
C THR A 315 13.20 0.66 10.49
N ARG A 316 12.11 1.02 11.17
CA ARG A 316 11.60 0.25 12.32
C ARG A 316 11.16 -1.17 11.93
N LEU A 317 10.58 -1.34 10.75
CA LEU A 317 10.24 -2.67 10.21
C LEU A 317 11.51 -3.47 9.88
N VAL A 318 12.54 -2.84 9.29
CA VAL A 318 13.84 -3.50 9.03
C VAL A 318 14.47 -3.95 10.34
N LEU A 319 14.53 -3.08 11.36
CA LEU A 319 15.06 -3.43 12.68
C LEU A 319 14.27 -4.58 13.33
N ALA A 320 12.94 -4.57 13.19
CA ALA A 320 12.07 -5.60 13.77
C ALA A 320 12.23 -6.97 13.11
N LEU A 321 12.39 -7.01 11.78
CA LEU A 321 12.31 -8.25 11.00
C LEU A 321 13.67 -8.77 10.55
N CYS A 322 14.63 -7.87 10.34
CA CYS A 322 15.96 -8.18 9.82
C CYS A 322 17.08 -7.90 10.83
N GLY A 323 16.80 -7.14 11.90
CA GLY A 323 17.80 -6.71 12.89
C GLY A 323 18.66 -5.54 12.41
N GLY A 324 19.85 -5.41 12.98
CA GLY A 324 20.84 -4.39 12.64
C GLY A 324 20.80 -3.12 13.51
N SER A 325 21.62 -2.13 13.16
CA SER A 325 21.65 -0.80 13.78
C SER A 325 21.55 0.31 12.74
N ALA A 326 20.70 1.31 13.01
CA ALA A 326 20.40 2.38 12.08
C ALA A 326 21.30 3.60 12.33
N SER A 327 21.73 4.28 11.27
CA SER A 327 22.46 5.55 11.37
C SER A 327 21.53 6.72 11.66
N GLU A 328 22.09 7.93 11.79
CA GLU A 328 21.33 9.16 11.60
C GLU A 328 20.69 9.22 10.20
N VAL A 329 19.66 10.05 10.05
CA VAL A 329 18.99 10.30 8.77
C VAL A 329 19.65 11.48 8.07
N THR A 330 19.99 11.32 6.79
CA THR A 330 20.38 12.44 5.92
C THR A 330 19.15 12.94 5.18
N ARG A 331 18.95 14.26 5.18
CA ARG A 331 17.85 14.95 4.47
C ARG A 331 18.44 15.87 3.43
N ALA A 332 18.28 15.54 2.15
CA ALA A 332 18.68 16.40 1.05
C ALA A 332 17.46 17.09 0.41
N GLY A 333 17.63 18.36 0.06
CA GLY A 333 16.59 19.17 -0.59
C GLY A 333 15.47 19.60 0.36
N SER A 334 14.32 19.92 -0.22
CA SER A 334 13.15 20.42 0.49
C SER A 334 11.88 19.92 -0.18
N ILE A 335 10.90 19.51 0.63
CA ILE A 335 9.60 19.10 0.12
C ILE A 335 8.92 20.29 -0.59
N PRO A 336 8.10 20.04 -1.64
CA PRO A 336 7.29 21.09 -2.24
C PRO A 336 6.34 21.71 -1.22
N ARG A 337 5.88 22.93 -1.52
CA ARG A 337 4.85 23.58 -0.70
C ARG A 337 3.55 22.80 -0.76
N VAL A 338 3.03 22.45 0.41
CA VAL A 338 1.72 21.80 0.61
C VAL A 338 0.77 22.76 1.32
N GLY A 339 -0.46 22.31 1.62
CA GLY A 339 -1.39 23.07 2.45
C GLY A 339 -2.03 24.24 1.72
N ILE A 340 -2.51 24.02 0.49
CA ILE A 340 -3.31 25.01 -0.22
C ILE A 340 -4.46 25.42 0.69
N THR A 341 -4.58 26.73 0.88
CA THR A 341 -5.56 27.33 1.78
C THR A 341 -6.59 28.07 0.93
N THR A 342 -7.84 27.65 1.05
CA THR A 342 -8.94 28.07 0.20
C THR A 342 -10.02 28.71 1.07
N GLY A 343 -10.54 29.86 0.63
CA GLY A 343 -11.74 30.45 1.21
C GLY A 343 -12.97 29.67 0.76
N TYR A 344 -13.86 29.32 1.69
CA TYR A 344 -15.00 28.46 1.43
C TYR A 344 -16.27 29.04 2.06
N ASP A 345 -17.30 29.30 1.25
CA ASP A 345 -18.63 29.68 1.72
C ASP A 345 -19.48 28.40 1.87
N PRO A 346 -19.94 28.05 3.09
CA PRO A 346 -20.78 26.88 3.32
C PRO A 346 -22.08 26.85 2.50
N LYS A 347 -22.57 28.00 2.02
CA LYS A 347 -23.75 28.08 1.14
C LYS A 347 -23.50 27.42 -0.23
N LEU A 348 -22.23 27.20 -0.61
CA LEU A 348 -21.87 26.49 -1.84
C LEU A 348 -22.33 25.02 -1.83
N ALA A 349 -22.45 24.39 -0.66
CA ALA A 349 -23.04 23.05 -0.57
C ALA A 349 -24.45 23.00 -1.16
N GLU A 350 -25.27 24.03 -0.93
CA GLU A 350 -26.63 24.11 -1.48
C GLU A 350 -26.63 24.66 -2.90
N THR A 351 -25.97 25.79 -3.11
CA THR A 351 -26.04 26.55 -4.37
C THR A 351 -25.26 25.92 -5.53
N LEU A 352 -24.22 25.15 -5.23
CA LEU A 352 -23.45 24.38 -6.21
C LEU A 352 -23.67 22.87 -6.08
N GLY A 353 -23.68 22.35 -4.85
CA GLY A 353 -23.81 20.92 -4.57
C GLY A 353 -25.26 20.39 -4.52
N GLY A 354 -26.26 21.27 -4.43
CA GLY A 354 -27.68 20.90 -4.41
C GLY A 354 -28.18 20.36 -3.07
N LEU A 355 -27.39 20.45 -1.99
CA LEU A 355 -27.80 20.03 -0.64
C LEU A 355 -27.60 21.13 0.39
N ALA A 356 -28.67 21.51 1.07
CA ALA A 356 -28.60 22.36 2.26
C ALA A 356 -28.02 21.56 3.43
N ILE A 357 -26.72 21.75 3.69
CA ILE A 357 -25.99 21.08 4.77
C ILE A 357 -25.57 22.14 5.80
N PRO A 358 -25.84 21.97 7.10
CA PRO A 358 -25.41 22.92 8.13
C PRO A 358 -23.89 23.10 8.14
N ALA A 359 -23.42 24.34 8.32
CA ALA A 359 -21.99 24.68 8.31
C ALA A 359 -21.15 23.84 9.29
N GLU A 360 -21.70 23.54 10.48
CA GLU A 360 -21.08 22.64 11.46
C GLU A 360 -20.83 21.24 10.89
N ARG A 361 -21.83 20.67 10.22
CA ARG A 361 -21.68 19.34 9.60
C ARG A 361 -20.64 19.35 8.49
N GLN A 362 -20.59 20.43 7.69
CA GLN A 362 -19.58 20.58 6.64
C GLN A 362 -18.16 20.64 7.23
N ARG A 363 -17.97 21.41 8.31
CA ARG A 363 -16.70 21.45 9.07
C ARG A 363 -16.31 20.06 9.54
N ASP A 364 -17.22 19.35 10.22
CA ASP A 364 -16.93 18.03 10.78
C ASP A 364 -16.54 17.01 9.69
N ILE A 365 -17.19 17.07 8.51
CA ILE A 365 -16.82 16.25 7.35
C ILE A 365 -15.40 16.57 6.90
N LEU A 366 -15.10 17.83 6.65
CA LEU A 366 -13.77 18.26 6.20
C LEU A 366 -12.67 17.91 7.22
N GLU A 367 -12.92 18.14 8.51
CA GLU A 367 -11.98 17.78 9.57
C GLU A 367 -11.77 16.25 9.67
N SER A 368 -12.83 15.45 9.49
CA SER A 368 -12.71 13.98 9.47
C SER A 368 -11.86 13.45 8.30
N LEU A 369 -11.85 14.19 7.18
CA LEU A 369 -11.00 13.93 6.02
C LEU A 369 -9.57 14.44 6.20
N GLY A 370 -9.30 15.18 7.28
CA GLY A 370 -8.00 15.71 7.66
C GLY A 370 -7.74 17.15 7.21
N PHE A 371 -8.75 17.87 6.71
CA PHE A 371 -8.62 19.30 6.46
C PHE A 371 -8.59 20.08 7.77
N THR A 372 -7.84 21.19 7.80
CA THR A 372 -7.95 22.16 8.89
C THR A 372 -8.97 23.22 8.49
N VAL A 373 -10.00 23.43 9.31
CA VAL A 373 -11.09 24.38 9.03
C VAL A 373 -11.09 25.48 10.09
N GLN A 374 -10.92 26.73 9.66
CA GLN A 374 -10.99 27.91 10.52
C GLN A 374 -12.22 28.75 10.15
N PRO A 375 -13.23 28.85 11.02
CA PRO A 375 -14.36 29.77 10.82
C PRO A 375 -13.90 31.23 10.80
N LEU A 376 -14.53 32.03 9.94
CA LEU A 376 -14.23 33.45 9.71
C LEU A 376 -15.50 34.30 9.82
N ASP A 377 -15.35 35.51 10.36
CA ASP A 377 -16.38 36.54 10.33
C ASP A 377 -16.45 37.25 8.95
N ALA A 378 -17.37 38.20 8.81
CA ALA A 378 -17.54 38.98 7.57
C ALA A 378 -16.31 39.84 7.19
N ASN A 379 -15.37 40.09 8.11
CA ASN A 379 -14.11 40.79 7.84
C ASN A 379 -12.99 39.82 7.42
N GLY A 380 -13.22 38.51 7.50
CA GLY A 380 -12.23 37.48 7.22
C GLY A 380 -11.33 37.15 8.42
N ASP A 381 -11.71 37.58 9.63
CA ASP A 381 -10.98 37.33 10.87
C ASP A 381 -11.46 36.02 11.54
N PRO A 382 -10.56 35.23 12.16
CA PRO A 382 -10.93 34.03 12.89
C PRO A 382 -12.03 34.28 13.92
N CYS A 383 -13.09 33.47 13.88
CA CYS A 383 -14.20 33.56 14.83
C CYS A 383 -14.60 32.16 15.35
N GLU A 384 -15.48 32.13 16.35
CA GLU A 384 -16.19 30.90 16.72
C GLU A 384 -17.28 30.59 15.69
N LEU A 385 -17.59 29.29 15.52
CA LEU A 385 -18.67 28.87 14.64
C LEU A 385 -20.03 29.22 15.26
N THR A 386 -20.54 30.39 14.90
CA THR A 386 -21.80 30.97 15.37
C THR A 386 -22.57 31.56 14.19
N ASP A 387 -23.76 32.13 14.42
CA ASP A 387 -24.54 32.82 13.38
C ASP A 387 -23.80 34.03 12.75
N ALA A 388 -22.72 34.51 13.36
CA ALA A 388 -21.87 35.58 12.82
C ALA A 388 -20.76 35.09 11.87
N CYS A 389 -20.60 33.77 11.71
CA CYS A 389 -19.63 33.17 10.78
C CYS A 389 -20.14 33.32 9.34
N ASP A 390 -19.32 33.89 8.46
CA ASP A 390 -19.68 34.14 7.06
C ASP A 390 -18.93 33.20 6.08
N GLY A 391 -17.90 32.50 6.55
CA GLY A 391 -17.20 31.51 5.75
C GLY A 391 -16.09 30.79 6.49
N PHE A 392 -15.39 29.90 5.80
CA PHE A 392 -14.26 29.13 6.32
C PHE A 392 -12.98 29.46 5.57
N ARG A 393 -11.85 29.40 6.27
CA ARG A 393 -10.53 29.17 5.69
C ARG A 393 -10.20 27.69 5.85
N VAL A 394 -10.10 26.99 4.74
CA VAL A 394 -9.87 25.54 4.71
C VAL A 394 -8.48 25.26 4.16
N THR A 395 -7.66 24.54 4.92
CA THR A 395 -6.32 24.11 4.50
C THR A 395 -6.34 22.62 4.22
N ALA A 396 -6.01 22.24 2.97
CA ALA A 396 -5.93 20.85 2.55
C ALA A 396 -4.75 20.12 3.23
N PRO A 397 -4.92 18.85 3.65
CA PRO A 397 -3.79 18.08 4.15
C PRO A 397 -2.81 17.75 3.03
N SER A 398 -1.55 17.48 3.38
CA SER A 398 -0.44 17.27 2.44
C SER A 398 -0.64 16.12 1.44
N TRP A 399 -1.43 15.11 1.79
CA TRP A 399 -1.78 13.99 0.90
C TRP A 399 -2.86 14.32 -0.15
N ARG A 400 -3.54 15.48 -0.05
CA ARG A 400 -4.58 15.93 -0.97
C ARG A 400 -4.05 17.00 -1.93
N ARG A 401 -3.68 16.57 -3.13
CA ARG A 401 -3.20 17.45 -4.22
C ARG A 401 -4.30 17.91 -5.17
N ASP A 402 -5.49 17.35 -5.01
CA ASP A 402 -6.65 17.49 -5.88
C ASP A 402 -7.59 18.64 -5.46
N VAL A 403 -7.18 19.44 -4.48
CA VAL A 403 -7.95 20.55 -3.92
C VAL A 403 -7.32 21.86 -4.36
N ASP A 404 -7.91 22.48 -5.38
CA ASP A 404 -7.47 23.74 -5.96
C ASP A 404 -8.42 24.90 -5.62
N GLY A 405 -9.67 24.61 -5.28
CA GLY A 405 -10.66 25.64 -5.02
C GLY A 405 -11.92 25.20 -4.27
N PRO A 406 -12.89 26.11 -4.13
CA PRO A 406 -14.09 25.86 -3.32
C PRO A 406 -14.98 24.74 -3.87
N ALA A 407 -14.97 24.51 -5.19
CA ALA A 407 -15.76 23.46 -5.81
C ALA A 407 -15.30 22.05 -5.37
N ASP A 408 -13.99 21.85 -5.18
CA ASP A 408 -13.44 20.58 -4.70
C ASP A 408 -13.88 20.32 -3.25
N LEU A 409 -13.94 21.37 -2.43
CA LEU A 409 -14.48 21.29 -1.06
C LEU A 409 -15.99 20.96 -1.06
N VAL A 410 -16.76 21.48 -2.01
CA VAL A 410 -18.17 21.08 -2.19
C VAL A 410 -18.26 19.59 -2.55
N GLU A 411 -17.43 19.08 -3.46
CA GLU A 411 -17.40 17.66 -3.79
C GLU A 411 -17.14 16.79 -2.54
N GLU A 412 -16.16 17.16 -1.71
CA GLU A 412 -15.84 16.45 -0.47
C GLU A 412 -17.02 16.40 0.51
N VAL A 413 -17.71 17.53 0.68
CA VAL A 413 -18.89 17.61 1.55
C VAL A 413 -20.03 16.76 1.01
N ILE A 414 -20.36 16.90 -0.28
CA ILE A 414 -21.51 16.21 -0.89
C ILE A 414 -21.28 14.71 -0.98
N ARG A 415 -20.07 14.23 -1.30
CA ARG A 415 -19.80 12.80 -1.42
C ARG A 415 -19.89 12.06 -0.08
N ILE A 416 -19.46 12.70 1.01
CA ILE A 416 -19.53 12.13 2.37
C ILE A 416 -20.96 12.22 2.90
N GLU A 417 -21.67 13.30 2.61
CA GLU A 417 -23.08 13.41 3.02
C GLU A 417 -23.96 12.41 2.24
N GLY A 418 -23.70 12.20 0.95
CA GLY A 418 -24.35 11.22 0.09
C GLY A 418 -24.93 11.86 -1.16
N ILE A 419 -24.35 11.55 -2.32
CA ILE A 419 -24.81 12.05 -3.63
C ILE A 419 -26.25 11.61 -3.92
N ASP A 420 -26.65 10.43 -3.42
CA ASP A 420 -28.01 9.90 -3.54
C ASP A 420 -29.08 10.76 -2.84
N LYS A 421 -28.69 11.63 -1.91
CA LYS A 421 -29.60 12.58 -1.25
C LYS A 421 -29.89 13.81 -2.09
N VAL A 422 -29.10 14.09 -3.14
CA VAL A 422 -29.28 15.27 -3.99
C VAL A 422 -30.60 15.13 -4.78
N PRO A 423 -31.56 16.07 -4.63
CA PRO A 423 -32.86 15.95 -5.28
C PRO A 423 -32.75 16.15 -6.80
N SER A 424 -33.38 15.25 -7.56
CA SER A 424 -33.51 15.42 -9.01
C SER A 424 -34.41 16.62 -9.31
N THR A 425 -33.80 17.69 -9.80
CA THR A 425 -34.48 18.97 -10.06
C THR A 425 -34.34 19.31 -11.55
N PRO A 426 -35.44 19.55 -12.29
CA PRO A 426 -35.37 19.99 -13.68
C PRO A 426 -34.63 21.33 -13.79
N LEU A 427 -33.83 21.49 -14.85
CA LEU A 427 -33.27 22.81 -15.18
C LEU A 427 -34.40 23.77 -15.58
N PRO A 428 -34.31 25.06 -15.18
CA PRO A 428 -35.32 26.07 -15.48
C PRO A 428 -35.48 26.37 -16.97
#